data_AF-A0A8N4IAE9-F1
#
_entry.id   AF-A0A8N4IAE9-F1
#
_cell.length_a   1.000
_cell.length_b   1.000
_cell.length_c   1.000
_cell.angle_alpha   90.00
_cell.angle_beta   90.00
_cell.angle_gamma   90.00
#
_symmetry.space_group_name_H-M   'P 1'
#
loop_
_entity.id
_entity.type
_entity.pdbx_description
1 polymer ?
#
loop_
_entity_poly.entity_id
_entity_poly.type
_entity_poly.pdbx_seq_one_letter_code
_entity_poly.pdbx_strand_id
1 'polypeptide(L)'
;MPWCLEELIKRMNTSEGDRVTCVIADGNMGWALEVVQNMGIRLAAFRPSSTAVLALFLNIPKMIQDGIIDANGMPERSETFQLSTGVPFVNTSQLSWNCASDLKTEKVIFKFIVSNNQPMS
;
A
#
# COMPACT_ATOMS: atom_id res chain seq x y z
N MET A 1 5.73 11.30 -7.53
CA MET A 1 6.10 12.20 -8.65
C MET A 1 4.94 12.25 -9.64
N PRO A 2 3.82 12.89 -9.27
CA PRO A 2 2.59 12.83 -10.07
C PRO A 2 2.76 13.45 -11.47
N TRP A 3 3.38 14.62 -11.53
CA TRP A 3 3.57 15.40 -12.77
C TRP A 3 4.36 14.65 -13.85
N CYS A 4 5.42 13.92 -13.47
CA CYS A 4 6.25 13.19 -14.42
C CYS A 4 5.49 12.07 -15.13
N LEU A 5 4.56 11.39 -14.43
CA LEU A 5 3.73 10.33 -15.01
C LEU A 5 2.75 10.92 -16.01
N GLU A 6 2.09 12.01 -15.65
CA GLU A 6 1.13 12.70 -16.54
C GLU A 6 1.81 13.19 -17.82
N GLU A 7 2.98 13.83 -17.70
CA GLU A 7 3.76 14.27 -18.86
C GLU A 7 4.18 13.10 -19.75
N LEU A 8 4.62 11.99 -19.16
CA LEU A 8 5.03 10.81 -19.92
C LEU A 8 3.87 10.27 -20.75
N ILE A 9 2.69 10.10 -20.13
CA ILE A 9 1.49 9.62 -20.81
C ILE A 9 1.07 10.58 -21.93
N LYS A 10 1.10 11.90 -21.67
CA LYS A 10 0.81 12.92 -22.69
C LYS A 10 1.75 12.80 -23.89
N ARG A 11 3.06 12.67 -23.65
CA ARG A 11 4.07 12.52 -24.72
C ARG A 11 3.83 11.25 -25.55
N MET A 12 3.56 10.11 -24.89
CA MET A 12 3.24 8.84 -25.56
C MET A 12 1.97 8.93 -26.41
N ASN A 13 0.95 9.65 -25.96
CA ASN A 13 -0.30 9.81 -26.70
C ASN A 13 -0.21 10.79 -27.89
N THR A 14 0.82 11.63 -27.92
CA THR A 14 1.09 12.59 -29.01
C THR A 14 2.04 12.07 -30.09
N SER A 15 2.84 11.04 -29.81
CA SER A 15 3.72 10.43 -30.81
C SER A 15 2.94 9.65 -31.87
N GLU A 16 3.46 9.58 -33.10
CA GLU A 16 2.93 8.69 -34.12
C GLU A 16 3.19 7.23 -33.70
N GLY A 17 2.17 6.58 -33.14
CA GLY A 17 2.26 5.23 -32.59
C GLY A 17 1.06 4.87 -31.72
N ASP A 18 1.19 3.76 -30.99
CA ASP A 18 0.16 3.28 -30.08
C ASP A 18 -0.05 4.22 -28.90
N ARG A 19 -1.32 4.43 -28.54
CA ARG A 19 -1.72 5.23 -27.38
C ARG A 19 -1.81 4.38 -26.13
N VAL A 20 -1.58 5.01 -24.98
CA VAL A 20 -1.78 4.36 -23.67
C VAL A 20 -3.28 4.19 -23.43
N THR A 21 -3.77 2.95 -23.48
CA THR A 21 -5.19 2.62 -23.24
C THR A 21 -5.46 2.04 -21.86
N CYS A 22 -4.41 1.71 -21.11
CA CYS A 22 -4.47 1.19 -19.76
C CYS A 22 -3.13 1.44 -19.04
N VAL A 23 -3.16 1.65 -17.72
CA VAL A 23 -1.98 1.68 -16.86
C VAL A 23 -2.11 0.60 -15.80
N ILE A 24 -1.05 -0.16 -15.59
CA ILE A 24 -0.91 -1.06 -14.44
C ILE A 24 0.09 -0.39 -13.49
N ALA A 25 -0.35 -0.06 -12.29
CA ALA A 25 0.47 0.61 -11.29
C ALA A 25 0.58 -0.22 -10.02
N ASP A 26 1.70 -0.11 -9.31
CA ASP A 26 1.82 -0.68 -7.97
C ASP A 26 0.78 -0.02 -7.06
N GLY A 27 0.03 -0.82 -6.30
CA GLY A 27 -0.98 -0.31 -5.37
C GLY A 27 -0.43 0.56 -4.24
N ASN A 28 0.87 0.50 -3.95
CA ASN A 28 1.55 1.43 -3.05
C ASN A 28 1.76 2.82 -3.69
N MET A 29 1.62 2.93 -5.01
CA MET A 29 1.68 4.21 -5.73
C MET A 29 0.28 4.81 -5.83
N GLY A 30 -0.39 5.05 -4.70
CA GLY A 30 -1.75 5.63 -4.68
C GLY A 30 -1.87 6.93 -5.48
N TRP A 31 -0.83 7.75 -5.47
CA TRP A 31 -0.74 8.96 -6.30
C TRP A 31 -0.82 8.70 -7.81
N ALA A 32 -0.32 7.55 -8.29
CA ALA A 32 -0.36 7.20 -9.71
C ALA A 32 -1.77 6.79 -10.12
N LEU A 33 -2.51 6.15 -9.20
CA LEU A 33 -3.90 5.76 -9.41
C LEU A 33 -4.76 7.01 -9.65
N GLU A 34 -4.60 8.02 -8.79
CA GLU A 34 -5.30 9.32 -8.90
C GLU A 34 -4.96 10.04 -10.22
N VAL A 35 -3.68 10.13 -10.59
CA VAL A 35 -3.26 10.76 -11.86
C VAL A 35 -3.92 10.07 -13.05
N VAL A 36 -3.85 8.74 -13.12
CA VAL A 36 -4.39 7.96 -14.25
C VAL A 36 -5.92 8.07 -14.34
N GLN A 37 -6.61 8.03 -13.19
CA GLN A 37 -8.05 8.25 -13.11
C GLN A 37 -8.46 9.63 -13.62
N ASN A 38 -7.74 10.68 -13.20
CA ASN A 38 -7.98 12.06 -13.66
C ASN A 38 -7.75 12.24 -15.17
N MET A 39 -6.90 11.40 -15.77
CA MET A 39 -6.67 11.37 -17.23
C MET A 39 -7.71 10.55 -18.00
N GLY A 40 -8.67 9.90 -17.31
CA GLY A 40 -9.70 9.07 -17.94
C GLY A 40 -9.15 7.78 -18.57
N ILE A 41 -7.97 7.33 -18.14
CA ILE A 41 -7.33 6.10 -18.65
C ILE A 41 -7.69 4.93 -17.75
N ARG A 42 -7.91 3.75 -18.35
CA ARG A 42 -8.18 2.53 -17.58
C ARG A 42 -7.01 2.20 -16.68
N LEU A 43 -7.30 1.74 -15.47
CA LEU A 43 -6.31 1.52 -14.44
C LEU A 43 -6.49 0.14 -13.81
N ALA A 44 -5.39 -0.57 -13.60
CA ALA A 44 -5.33 -1.75 -12.76
C ALA A 44 -4.27 -1.56 -11.68
N ALA A 45 -4.65 -1.73 -10.41
CA ALA A 45 -3.69 -1.77 -9.33
C ALA A 45 -3.11 -3.19 -9.19
N PHE A 46 -1.79 -3.29 -9.18
CA PHE A 46 -1.05 -4.52 -8.91
C PHE A 46 -0.45 -4.47 -7.51
N ARG A 47 -0.63 -5.51 -6.71
CA ARG A 47 -0.03 -5.60 -5.36
C ARG A 47 0.97 -6.75 -5.31
N PRO A 48 2.30 -6.48 -5.23
CA PRO A 48 3.32 -7.53 -5.21
C PRO A 48 3.44 -8.26 -3.86
N SER A 49 2.68 -7.85 -2.84
CA SER A 49 2.70 -8.48 -1.51
C SER A 49 2.04 -9.86 -1.51
N SER A 50 2.52 -10.76 -0.65
CA SER A 50 1.80 -12.01 -0.38
C SER A 50 0.40 -11.74 0.19
N THR A 51 -0.52 -12.69 0.02
CA THR A 51 -1.88 -12.59 0.57
C THR A 51 -1.89 -12.36 2.09
N ALA A 52 -0.94 -12.95 2.82
CA ALA A 52 -0.81 -12.77 4.27
C ALA A 52 -0.45 -11.32 4.63
N VAL A 53 0.48 -10.70 3.91
CA VAL A 53 0.86 -9.30 4.13
C VAL A 53 -0.27 -8.35 3.75
N LEU A 54 -0.96 -8.61 2.64
CA LEU A 54 -2.15 -7.84 2.27
C LEU A 54 -3.25 -7.96 3.34
N ALA A 55 -3.47 -9.15 3.89
CA ALA A 55 -4.42 -9.34 4.99
C ALA A 55 -4.04 -8.50 6.23
N LEU A 56 -2.76 -8.42 6.60
CA LEU A 56 -2.29 -7.55 7.69
C LEU A 56 -2.64 -6.09 7.41
N PHE A 57 -2.35 -5.62 6.20
CA PHE A 57 -2.61 -4.24 5.78
C PHE A 57 -4.09 -3.86 5.88
N LEU A 58 -4.98 -4.74 5.41
CA LEU A 58 -6.42 -4.51 5.45
C LEU A 58 -7.01 -4.61 6.86
N ASN A 59 -6.34 -5.32 7.78
CA ASN A 59 -6.78 -5.49 9.16
C ASN A 59 -6.11 -4.54 10.16
N ILE A 60 -5.32 -3.55 9.71
CA ILE A 60 -4.70 -2.54 10.60
C ILE A 60 -5.72 -1.93 11.59
N PRO A 61 -6.93 -1.48 11.17
CA PRO A 61 -7.90 -0.92 12.11
C PRO A 61 -8.32 -1.91 13.21
N LYS A 62 -8.50 -3.18 12.85
CA LYS A 62 -8.83 -4.26 13.79
C LYS A 62 -7.66 -4.55 14.72
N MET A 63 -6.44 -4.58 14.22
CA MET A 63 -5.24 -4.79 15.04
C MET A 63 -5.05 -3.68 16.09
N ILE A 64 -5.43 -2.44 15.76
CA ILE A 64 -5.46 -1.33 16.73
C ILE A 64 -6.56 -1.55 17.76
N GLN A 65 -7.77 -1.93 17.32
CA GLN A 65 -8.90 -2.21 18.22
C GLN A 65 -8.60 -3.36 19.20
N ASP A 66 -7.92 -4.40 18.73
CA ASP A 66 -7.56 -5.58 19.52
C ASP A 66 -6.32 -5.32 20.41
N GLY A 67 -5.71 -4.12 20.34
CA GLY A 67 -4.53 -3.75 21.15
C GLY A 67 -3.24 -4.48 20.76
N ILE A 68 -3.15 -4.99 19.53
CA ILE A 68 -1.95 -5.66 19.01
C ILE A 68 -0.89 -4.60 18.66
N ILE A 69 -1.33 -3.49 18.05
CA ILE A 69 -0.51 -2.33 17.69
C ILE A 69 -1.18 -1.02 18.13
N ASP A 70 -0.39 0.02 18.38
CA ASP A 70 -0.89 1.36 18.66
C ASP A 70 -1.30 2.11 17.38
N ALA A 71 -1.81 3.34 17.53
CA ALA A 71 -2.17 4.21 16.40
C ALA A 71 -0.99 4.61 15.49
N ASN A 72 0.25 4.35 15.91
CA ASN A 72 1.46 4.58 15.12
C ASN A 72 2.00 3.29 14.49
N GLY A 73 1.33 2.15 14.68
CA GLY A 73 1.76 0.85 14.17
C GLY A 73 2.76 0.13 15.07
N MET A 74 3.08 0.67 16.24
CA MET A 74 4.04 0.05 17.15
C MET A 74 3.36 -1.04 17.97
N PRO A 75 3.96 -2.23 18.11
CA PRO A 75 3.38 -3.26 18.95
C PRO A 75 3.48 -2.90 20.43
N GLU A 76 2.40 -3.08 21.18
CA GLU A 76 2.41 -2.84 22.64
C GLU A 76 3.14 -3.95 23.40
N ARG A 77 3.21 -5.16 22.81
CA ARG A 77 3.91 -6.32 23.34
C ARG A 77 4.46 -7.20 22.21
N SER A 78 5.51 -7.95 22.53
CA SER A 78 5.97 -9.04 21.67
C SER A 78 5.00 -10.20 21.80
N GLU A 79 4.20 -10.45 20.77
CA GLU A 79 3.24 -11.54 20.75
C GLU A 79 3.12 -12.14 19.35
N THR A 80 2.62 -13.36 19.30
CA THR A 80 2.32 -14.06 18.05
C THR A 80 0.81 -14.15 17.92
N PHE A 81 0.27 -13.61 16.83
CA PHE A 81 -1.17 -13.55 16.58
C PHE A 81 -1.51 -14.18 15.23
N GLN A 82 -2.79 -14.46 15.03
CA GLN A 82 -3.34 -14.95 13.78
C GLN A 82 -4.54 -14.09 13.40
N LEU A 83 -4.55 -13.56 12.17
CA LEU A 83 -5.64 -12.70 11.70
C LEU A 83 -6.96 -13.46 11.50
N SER A 84 -6.87 -14.66 10.94
CA SER A 84 -7.99 -15.55 10.67
C SER A 84 -7.50 -16.98 10.51
N THR A 85 -8.41 -17.95 10.66
CA THR A 85 -8.13 -19.37 10.45
C THR A 85 -7.56 -19.59 9.04
N GLY A 86 -6.39 -20.22 8.95
CA GLY A 86 -5.72 -20.53 7.68
C GLY A 86 -4.70 -19.47 7.21
N VAL A 87 -4.63 -18.30 7.86
CA VAL A 87 -3.52 -17.35 7.67
C VAL A 87 -2.36 -17.76 8.60
N PRO A 88 -1.09 -17.64 8.18
CA PRO A 88 0.04 -17.92 9.06
C PRO A 88 0.01 -17.09 10.35
N PHE A 89 0.55 -17.66 11.42
CA PHE A 89 0.86 -16.90 12.62
C PHE A 89 1.94 -15.87 12.33
N VAL A 90 1.79 -14.68 12.89
CA VAL A 90 2.71 -13.54 12.70
C VAL A 90 3.15 -13.06 14.06
N ASN A 91 4.46 -12.94 14.26
CA ASN A 91 5.00 -12.26 15.44
C ASN A 91 5.00 -10.74 15.20
N THR A 92 4.68 -9.95 16.23
CA THR A 92 4.65 -8.49 16.12
C THR A 92 5.99 -7.85 15.73
N SER A 93 7.12 -8.52 15.99
CA SER A 93 8.45 -8.09 15.51
C SER A 93 8.66 -8.26 14.00
N GLN A 94 7.80 -9.04 13.33
CA GLN A 94 7.89 -9.34 11.89
C GLN A 94 6.94 -8.50 11.04
N LEU A 95 6.26 -7.50 11.64
CA LEU A 95 5.41 -6.59 10.90
C LEU A 95 6.25 -5.80 9.89
N SER A 96 5.78 -5.74 8.64
CA SER A 96 6.60 -5.28 7.51
C SER A 96 6.99 -3.81 7.59
N TRP A 97 6.34 -3.00 8.43
CA TRP A 97 6.69 -1.61 8.67
C TRP A 97 7.70 -1.40 9.80
N ASN A 98 8.04 -2.46 10.54
CA ASN A 98 9.08 -2.47 11.59
C ASN A 98 10.45 -2.94 11.03
N CYS A 99 10.65 -2.80 9.73
CA CYS A 99 11.85 -3.30 9.04
C CYS A 99 13.00 -2.28 9.00
N ALA A 100 12.79 -1.07 9.51
CA ALA A 100 13.79 -0.02 9.52
C ALA A 100 14.53 0.01 10.88
N SER A 101 15.76 0.52 10.88
CA SER A 101 16.58 0.57 12.09
C SER A 101 16.19 1.70 13.06
N ASP A 102 15.22 2.55 12.71
CA ASP A 102 14.80 3.68 13.52
C ASP A 102 13.28 3.91 13.52
N LEU A 103 12.74 4.24 14.70
CA LEU A 103 11.31 4.43 14.95
C LEU A 103 10.67 5.52 14.07
N LYS A 104 11.44 6.52 13.62
CA LYS A 104 10.88 7.60 12.81
C LYS A 104 10.58 7.08 11.41
N THR A 105 11.48 6.31 10.83
CA THR A 105 11.30 5.69 9.52
C THR A 105 10.19 4.64 9.55
N GLU A 106 10.12 3.79 10.57
CA GLU A 106 9.03 2.81 10.74
C GLU A 106 7.65 3.48 10.75
N LYS A 107 7.50 4.58 11.51
CA LYS A 107 6.26 5.38 11.54
C LYS A 107 5.91 5.98 10.18
N VAL A 108 6.91 6.38 9.39
CA VAL A 108 6.69 6.87 8.02
C VAL A 108 6.19 5.75 7.12
N ILE A 109 6.78 4.56 7.20
CA ILE A 109 6.36 3.37 6.44
C ILE A 109 4.93 2.98 6.83
N PHE A 110 4.62 2.94 8.13
CA PHE A 110 3.28 2.63 8.61
C PHE A 110 2.24 3.61 8.07
N LYS A 111 2.49 4.91 8.18
CA LYS A 111 1.60 5.96 7.64
C LYS A 111 1.40 5.81 6.12
N PHE A 112 2.46 5.50 5.40
CA PHE A 112 2.41 5.25 3.96
C PHE A 112 1.54 4.03 3.62
N ILE A 113 1.63 2.94 4.37
CA ILE A 113 0.77 1.76 4.18
C ILE A 113 -0.68 2.14 4.43
N VAL A 114 -0.98 2.80 5.56
CA VAL A 114 -2.34 3.22 5.93
C VAL A 114 -2.95 4.14 4.87
N SER A 115 -2.20 5.10 4.34
CA SER A 115 -2.70 6.02 3.30
C SER A 115 -3.04 5.30 2.00
N ASN A 116 -2.30 4.24 1.64
CA ASN A 116 -2.51 3.48 0.40
C ASN A 116 -3.48 2.29 0.55
N ASN A 117 -4.01 2.03 1.75
CA ASN A 117 -4.98 0.97 2.02
C ASN A 117 -6.44 1.44 1.98
N GLN A 118 -6.67 2.76 1.87
CA GLN A 118 -8.02 3.29 1.73
C GLN A 118 -8.66 2.70 0.46
N PRO A 119 -9.91 2.21 0.53
CA PRO A 119 -10.61 1.79 -0.67
C PRO A 119 -10.70 2.99 -1.62
N MET A 120 -10.26 2.81 -2.86
CA MET A 120 -10.59 3.73 -3.94
C MET A 120 -12.09 3.59 -4.17
N SER A 121 -12.88 4.42 -3.49
CA SER A 121 -14.33 4.54 -3.69
C SER A 121 -14.62 5.25 -5.01
#